data_AF-A0A550GGT0-F1
#
_entry.id   AF-A0A550GGT0-F1
#
_cell.length_a   1.000
_cell.length_b   1.000
_cell.length_c   1.000
_cell.angle_alpha   90.00
_cell.angle_beta   90.00
_cell.angle_gamma   90.00
#
_symmetry.space_group_name_H-M   'P 1'
#
loop_
_entity.id
_entity.type
_entity.pdbx_description
1 polymer ?
#
loop_
_entity_poly.entity_id
_entity_poly.type
_entity_poly.pdbx_seq_one_letter_code
_entity_poly.pdbx_strand_id
1 'polypeptide(L)'
;MERYKQTGLYEYAHILKPPTEPQVHVPFNLMVKLARVAPKGSEAEFIKAKLEEYQYLKETSNGLNERVARALNWVQDFEEDEPEKVELSDAQRRAVQAVAERLREAEGVDEYQAVIFDVSKAMSMKPREIFPLVYQILIGRPQGPRFGPYVELVGKETVIKELKRGLRD
;
A
#
# COMPACT_ATOMS: atom_id res chain seq x y z
N MET A 1 -18.16 -17.67 17.64
CA MET A 1 -19.32 -17.46 16.75
C MET A 1 -18.93 -16.74 15.45
N GLU A 2 -18.14 -15.68 15.50
CA GLU A 2 -17.76 -14.89 14.30
C GLU A 2 -17.08 -15.71 13.19
N ARG A 3 -16.10 -16.54 13.55
CA ARG A 3 -15.40 -17.42 12.59
C ARG A 3 -16.34 -18.31 11.79
N TYR A 4 -17.32 -18.94 12.43
CA TYR A 4 -18.28 -19.81 11.74
C TYR A 4 -19.16 -19.05 10.76
N LYS A 5 -19.56 -17.80 11.10
CA LYS A 5 -20.31 -16.94 10.19
C LYS A 5 -19.47 -16.58 8.96
N GLN A 6 -18.22 -16.20 9.16
CA GLN A 6 -17.30 -15.85 8.06
C GLN A 6 -16.99 -17.06 7.17
N THR A 7 -16.78 -18.24 7.76
CA THR A 7 -16.59 -19.48 6.99
C THR A 7 -17.83 -19.82 6.17
N GLY A 8 -19.02 -19.79 6.77
CA GLY A 8 -20.26 -20.06 6.04
C GLY A 8 -20.51 -19.08 4.89
N LEU A 9 -20.22 -17.79 5.09
CA LEU A 9 -20.32 -16.78 4.02
C LEU A 9 -19.32 -17.06 2.88
N TYR A 10 -18.08 -17.39 3.23
CA TYR A 10 -17.05 -17.71 2.26
C TYR A 10 -17.40 -18.95 1.43
N GLU A 11 -17.88 -20.01 2.07
CA GLU A 11 -18.37 -21.22 1.38
C GLU A 11 -19.55 -20.89 0.47
N TYR A 12 -20.53 -20.13 0.98
CA TYR A 12 -21.70 -19.71 0.20
C TYR A 12 -21.31 -18.91 -1.05
N ALA A 13 -20.39 -17.95 -0.91
CA ALA A 13 -19.87 -17.17 -2.03
C ALA A 13 -19.18 -18.03 -3.11
N HIS A 14 -18.69 -19.22 -2.74
CA HIS A 14 -18.10 -20.20 -3.64
C HIS A 14 -19.05 -21.35 -3.99
N ILE A 15 -20.37 -21.16 -3.83
CA ILE A 15 -21.39 -22.19 -4.14
C ILE A 15 -21.07 -23.51 -3.40
N LEU A 16 -20.64 -23.38 -2.14
CA LEU A 16 -20.21 -24.46 -1.26
C LEU A 16 -19.02 -25.28 -1.78
N LYS A 17 -18.24 -24.72 -2.73
CA LYS A 17 -17.03 -25.30 -3.32
C LYS A 17 -15.86 -24.31 -3.25
N PRO A 18 -15.41 -23.94 -2.04
CA PRO A 18 -14.26 -23.05 -1.91
C PRO A 18 -12.99 -23.66 -2.54
N PRO A 19 -12.05 -22.83 -3.01
CA PRO A 19 -10.74 -23.28 -3.45
C PRO A 19 -10.06 -24.15 -2.39
N THR A 20 -9.40 -25.22 -2.82
CA THR A 20 -8.68 -26.15 -1.95
C THR A 20 -7.43 -25.53 -1.33
N GLU A 21 -6.89 -24.50 -1.97
CA GLU A 21 -5.69 -23.79 -1.54
C GLU A 21 -5.94 -22.27 -1.55
N PRO A 22 -5.33 -21.52 -0.62
CA PRO A 22 -5.44 -20.07 -0.60
C PRO A 22 -4.78 -19.45 -1.84
N GLN A 23 -5.33 -18.32 -2.27
CA GLN A 23 -4.71 -17.45 -3.26
C GLN A 23 -3.73 -16.49 -2.59
N VAL A 24 -2.89 -15.86 -3.39
CA VAL A 24 -1.99 -14.81 -2.90
C VAL A 24 -2.78 -13.62 -2.35
N HIS A 25 -2.41 -13.15 -1.16
CA HIS A 25 -3.03 -12.00 -0.51
C HIS A 25 -2.16 -10.75 -0.64
N VAL A 26 -2.26 -10.08 -1.79
CA VAL A 26 -1.60 -8.80 -2.06
C VAL A 26 -2.60 -7.65 -1.92
N PRO A 27 -2.24 -6.52 -1.28
CA PRO A 27 -3.05 -5.30 -1.30
C PRO A 27 -3.30 -4.84 -2.74
N PHE A 28 -4.57 -4.67 -3.12
CA PHE A 28 -4.92 -4.29 -4.50
C PHE A 28 -4.37 -2.91 -4.87
N ASN A 29 -4.50 -1.93 -3.97
CA ASN A 29 -3.98 -0.58 -4.18
C ASN A 29 -2.46 -0.59 -4.41
N LEU A 30 -1.70 -1.46 -3.76
CA LEU A 30 -0.26 -1.61 -4.03
C LEU A 30 -0.02 -2.06 -5.48
N MET A 31 -0.77 -3.05 -5.98
CA MET A 31 -0.65 -3.49 -7.38
C MET A 31 -1.04 -2.37 -8.37
N VAL A 32 -2.07 -1.58 -8.04
CA VAL A 32 -2.47 -0.40 -8.83
C VAL A 32 -1.35 0.65 -8.87
N LYS A 33 -0.71 0.95 -7.73
CA LYS A 33 0.45 1.87 -7.70
C LYS A 33 1.62 1.34 -8.52
N LEU A 34 1.94 0.05 -8.39
CA LEU A 34 3.00 -0.59 -9.17
C LEU A 34 2.69 -0.56 -10.68
N ALA A 35 1.44 -0.83 -11.06
CA ALA A 35 0.98 -0.76 -12.45
C ALA A 35 1.14 0.64 -13.06
N ARG A 36 0.84 1.70 -12.29
CA ARG A 36 0.98 3.09 -12.75
C ARG A 36 2.43 3.51 -13.04
N VAL A 37 3.40 2.90 -12.35
CA VAL A 37 4.84 3.23 -12.51
C VAL A 37 5.61 2.20 -13.32
N ALA A 38 4.96 1.12 -13.73
CA ALA A 38 5.63 0.04 -14.43
C ALA A 38 6.09 0.49 -15.84
N PRO A 39 7.24 0.00 -16.33
CA PRO A 39 7.66 0.27 -17.70
C PRO A 39 6.66 -0.31 -18.70
N LYS A 40 6.35 0.48 -19.74
CA LYS A 40 5.38 0.10 -20.78
C LYS A 40 5.83 -1.18 -21.50
N GLY A 41 4.93 -2.16 -21.60
CA GLY A 41 5.18 -3.44 -22.26
C GLY A 41 5.84 -4.51 -21.38
N SER A 42 6.10 -4.23 -20.11
CA SER A 42 6.61 -5.21 -19.13
C SER A 42 5.92 -5.08 -17.77
N GLU A 43 4.67 -4.62 -17.76
CA GLU A 43 3.98 -4.21 -16.54
C GLU A 43 3.73 -5.39 -15.61
N ALA A 44 3.31 -6.54 -16.16
CA ALA A 44 3.01 -7.73 -15.37
C ALA A 44 4.26 -8.31 -14.71
N GLU A 45 5.36 -8.43 -15.45
CA GLU A 45 6.65 -8.91 -14.98
C GLU A 45 7.23 -7.98 -13.91
N PHE A 46 7.13 -6.67 -14.13
CA PHE A 46 7.59 -5.66 -13.18
C PHE A 46 6.83 -5.76 -11.85
N ILE A 47 5.50 -5.84 -11.89
CA ILE A 47 4.67 -5.98 -10.68
C ILE A 47 5.04 -7.26 -9.93
N LYS A 48 5.16 -8.39 -10.64
CA LYS A 48 5.53 -9.68 -10.02
C LYS A 48 6.89 -9.60 -9.34
N ALA A 49 7.90 -9.06 -10.01
CA ALA A 49 9.24 -8.91 -9.45
C ALA A 49 9.23 -8.04 -8.18
N LYS A 50 8.49 -6.93 -8.18
CA LYS A 50 8.36 -6.07 -7.00
C LYS A 50 7.63 -6.75 -5.85
N LEU A 51 6.57 -7.52 -6.12
CA LEU A 51 5.87 -8.27 -5.09
C LEU A 51 6.73 -9.38 -4.47
N GLU A 52 7.62 -9.98 -5.26
CA GLU A 52 8.61 -10.95 -4.78
C GLU A 52 9.68 -10.29 -3.91
N GLU A 53 10.23 -9.15 -4.35
CA GLU A 53 11.15 -8.29 -3.59
C GLU A 53 10.55 -7.89 -2.23
N TYR A 54 9.27 -7.53 -2.23
CA TYR A 54 8.51 -7.15 -1.05
C TYR A 54 8.01 -8.36 -0.22
N GLN A 55 8.35 -9.57 -0.63
CA GLN A 55 8.09 -10.82 0.10
C GLN A 55 6.60 -11.19 0.22
N TYR A 56 5.73 -10.64 -0.63
CA TYR A 56 4.30 -10.96 -0.66
C TYR A 56 4.00 -12.35 -1.25
N LEU A 57 4.97 -12.95 -1.97
CA LEU A 57 4.80 -14.22 -2.69
C LEU A 57 5.39 -15.44 -1.96
N LYS A 58 5.78 -15.29 -0.67
CA LYS A 58 6.44 -16.36 0.11
C LYS A 58 5.61 -17.62 0.27
N GLU A 59 4.31 -17.46 0.52
CA GLU A 59 3.43 -18.57 0.86
C GLU A 59 2.81 -19.20 -0.40
N THR A 60 2.39 -18.37 -1.36
CA THR A 60 1.78 -18.81 -2.61
C THR A 60 1.85 -17.70 -3.65
N SER A 61 1.86 -18.08 -4.93
CA SER A 61 1.67 -17.18 -6.07
C SER A 61 0.37 -17.49 -6.84
N ASN A 62 -0.47 -18.37 -6.29
CA ASN A 62 -1.72 -18.77 -6.92
C ASN A 62 -2.67 -17.57 -7.08
N GLY A 63 -3.29 -17.45 -8.26
CA GLY A 63 -4.17 -16.33 -8.61
C GLY A 63 -3.46 -14.98 -8.83
N LEU A 64 -2.12 -14.93 -8.78
CA LEU A 64 -1.39 -13.66 -8.94
C LEU A 64 -1.62 -13.04 -10.32
N ASN A 65 -1.49 -13.83 -11.40
CA ASN A 65 -1.61 -13.31 -12.76
C ASN A 65 -2.97 -12.67 -13.03
N GLU A 66 -4.04 -13.28 -12.53
CA GLU A 66 -5.40 -12.74 -12.66
C GLU A 66 -5.55 -11.42 -11.89
N ARG A 67 -5.01 -11.35 -10.66
CA ARG A 67 -5.00 -10.13 -9.85
C ARG A 67 -4.21 -9.00 -10.51
N VAL A 68 -3.06 -9.31 -11.08
CA VAL A 68 -2.24 -8.36 -11.84
C VAL A 68 -3.00 -7.85 -13.06
N ALA A 69 -3.62 -8.74 -13.84
CA ALA A 69 -4.44 -8.35 -14.98
C ALA A 69 -5.59 -7.40 -14.58
N ARG A 70 -6.28 -7.69 -13.46
CA ARG A 70 -7.32 -6.80 -12.92
C ARG A 70 -6.78 -5.44 -12.51
N ALA A 71 -5.58 -5.38 -11.91
CA ALA A 71 -4.95 -4.11 -11.54
C ALA A 71 -4.53 -3.29 -12.77
N LEU A 72 -4.03 -3.94 -13.83
CA LEU A 72 -3.69 -3.29 -15.09
C LEU A 72 -4.94 -2.71 -15.77
N ASN A 73 -6.01 -3.50 -15.86
CA ASN A 73 -7.29 -3.03 -16.40
C ASN A 73 -7.84 -1.84 -15.59
N TRP A 74 -7.75 -1.90 -14.26
CA TRP A 74 -8.17 -0.79 -13.40
C TRP A 74 -7.43 0.51 -13.72
N VAL A 75 -6.11 0.45 -13.91
CA VAL A 75 -5.32 1.65 -14.27
C VAL A 75 -5.65 2.18 -15.67
N GLN A 76 -6.09 1.32 -16.59
CA GLN A 76 -6.56 1.74 -17.91
C GLN A 76 -7.93 2.41 -17.86
N ASP A 77 -8.83 1.90 -17.03
CA ASP A 77 -10.21 2.38 -16.95
C ASP A 77 -10.38 3.61 -16.03
N PHE A 78 -9.49 3.79 -15.03
CA PHE A 78 -9.62 4.82 -13.99
C PHE A 78 -8.38 5.72 -13.85
N GLU A 79 -8.54 7.01 -14.13
CA GLU A 79 -7.45 8.00 -14.06
C GLU A 79 -6.98 8.29 -12.62
N GLU A 80 -7.90 8.35 -11.64
CA GLU A 80 -7.57 8.63 -10.25
C GLU A 80 -8.24 7.64 -9.29
N ASP A 81 -7.50 7.19 -8.29
CA ASP A 81 -8.06 6.43 -7.16
C ASP A 81 -8.59 7.44 -6.15
N GLU A 82 -9.87 7.33 -5.74
CA GLU A 82 -10.38 8.11 -4.61
C GLU A 82 -9.65 7.68 -3.31
N PRO A 83 -9.19 8.64 -2.50
CA PRO A 83 -8.54 8.32 -1.24
C PRO A 83 -9.56 7.69 -0.29
N GLU A 84 -9.20 6.57 0.35
CA GLU A 84 -9.96 6.06 1.48
C GLU A 84 -9.86 7.08 2.62
N LYS A 85 -11.01 7.53 3.16
CA LYS A 85 -11.01 8.45 4.30
C LYS A 85 -10.45 7.73 5.51
N VAL A 86 -9.31 8.19 6.00
CA VAL A 86 -8.68 7.64 7.20
C VAL A 86 -9.08 8.52 8.38
N GLU A 87 -9.76 7.92 9.37
CA GLU A 87 -10.03 8.60 10.62
C GLU A 87 -8.72 8.74 11.41
N LEU A 88 -8.25 9.98 11.54
CA LEU A 88 -7.01 10.32 12.23
C LEU A 88 -7.31 11.30 13.36
N SER A 89 -6.80 11.00 14.56
CA SER A 89 -6.70 11.96 15.66
C SER A 89 -5.78 13.14 15.32
N ASP A 90 -5.90 14.24 16.07
CA ASP A 90 -5.06 15.44 15.88
C ASP A 90 -3.56 15.16 15.98
N ALA A 91 -3.16 14.21 16.84
CA ALA A 91 -1.77 13.79 16.95
C ALA A 91 -1.30 13.04 15.69
N GLN A 92 -2.13 12.13 15.18
CA GLN A 92 -1.83 11.35 13.97
C GLN A 92 -1.82 12.23 12.72
N ARG A 93 -2.75 13.20 12.59
CA ARG A 93 -2.75 14.17 11.49
C ARG A 93 -1.46 14.98 11.47
N ARG A 94 -1.02 15.49 12.63
CA ARG A 94 0.26 16.21 12.76
C ARG A 94 1.45 15.34 12.38
N ALA A 95 1.43 14.04 12.72
CA ALA A 95 2.50 13.12 12.34
C ALA A 95 2.58 12.90 10.83
N VAL A 96 1.45 12.62 10.18
CA VAL A 96 1.38 12.47 8.72
C VAL A 96 1.79 13.76 8.01
N GLN A 97 1.35 14.92 8.51
CA GLN A 97 1.77 16.21 7.99
C GLN A 97 3.29 16.40 8.12
N ALA A 98 3.87 16.11 9.28
CA ALA A 98 5.31 16.21 9.50
C ALA A 98 6.11 15.28 8.58
N VAL A 99 5.61 14.07 8.30
CA VAL A 99 6.20 13.17 7.30
C VAL A 99 6.19 13.83 5.91
N ALA A 100 5.06 14.38 5.48
CA ALA A 100 4.94 15.02 4.16
C ALA A 100 5.78 16.30 4.03
N GLU A 101 6.04 17.03 5.12
CA GLU A 101 6.94 18.19 5.12
C GLU A 101 8.40 17.75 5.07
N ARG A 102 8.83 16.85 5.96
CA ARG A 102 10.22 16.35 5.98
C ARG A 102 10.60 15.60 4.71
N LEU A 103 9.64 14.92 4.10
CA LEU A 103 9.88 14.23 2.84
C LEU A 103 10.22 15.21 1.70
N ARG A 104 9.81 16.49 1.74
CA ARG A 104 10.21 17.47 0.70
C ARG A 104 11.70 17.70 0.69
N GLU A 105 12.28 17.82 1.87
CA GLU A 105 13.69 18.16 2.10
C GLU A 105 14.61 16.95 1.91
N ALA A 106 14.06 15.73 2.00
CA ALA A 106 14.83 14.50 1.81
C ALA A 106 15.20 14.26 0.35
N GLU A 107 16.38 13.66 0.15
CA GLU A 107 16.91 13.23 -1.14
C GLU A 107 17.43 11.79 -1.09
N GLY A 108 16.88 10.94 -1.97
CA GLY A 108 17.29 9.55 -2.10
C GLY A 108 16.70 8.61 -1.04
N VAL A 109 16.84 7.30 -1.35
CA VAL A 109 16.21 6.19 -0.64
C VAL A 109 16.49 6.18 0.87
N ASP A 110 17.74 6.43 1.28
CA ASP A 110 18.15 6.37 2.68
C ASP A 110 17.53 7.50 3.50
N GLU A 111 17.48 8.72 2.95
CA GLU A 111 16.83 9.85 3.61
C GLU A 111 15.31 9.68 3.65
N TYR A 112 14.70 9.19 2.56
CA TYR A 112 13.27 8.87 2.55
C TYR A 112 12.92 7.87 3.65
N GLN A 113 13.75 6.85 3.85
CA GLN A 113 13.56 5.88 4.91
C GLN A 113 13.74 6.49 6.30
N ALA A 114 14.66 7.44 6.46
CA ALA A 114 14.97 8.14 7.71
C ALA A 114 13.83 9.08 8.17
N VAL A 115 13.07 9.68 7.24
CA VAL A 115 11.96 10.62 7.54
C VAL A 115 11.03 10.11 8.64
N ILE A 116 10.59 8.84 8.56
CA ILE A 116 9.66 8.26 9.55
C ILE A 116 10.30 8.21 10.94
N PHE A 117 11.60 7.88 11.02
CA PHE A 117 12.33 7.82 12.28
C PHE A 117 12.58 9.20 12.86
N ASP A 118 12.81 10.21 12.03
CA ASP A 118 13.03 11.58 12.50
C ASP A 118 11.75 12.24 12.98
N VAL A 119 10.61 12.01 12.30
CA VAL A 119 9.30 12.43 12.79
C VAL A 119 8.95 11.71 14.10
N SER A 120 9.26 10.41 14.20
CA SER A 120 9.11 9.63 15.43
C SER A 120 9.83 10.29 16.61
N LYS A 121 11.10 10.68 16.44
CA LYS A 121 11.87 11.39 17.48
C LYS A 121 11.27 12.75 17.81
N ALA A 122 10.95 13.55 16.80
CA ALA A 122 10.45 14.92 16.98
C ALA A 122 9.10 14.97 17.72
N MET A 123 8.26 13.95 17.54
CA MET A 123 6.91 13.91 18.10
C MET A 123 6.77 12.98 19.31
N SER A 124 7.87 12.37 19.79
CA SER A 124 7.84 11.35 20.84
C SER A 124 6.88 10.18 20.55
N MET A 125 6.67 9.85 19.28
CA MET A 125 5.84 8.73 18.82
C MET A 125 6.75 7.58 18.39
N LYS A 126 6.35 6.32 18.57
CA LYS A 126 7.17 5.20 18.07
C LYS A 126 6.99 5.06 16.55
N PRO A 127 8.01 4.61 15.78
CA PRO A 127 7.87 4.42 14.34
C PRO A 127 6.71 3.49 13.97
N ARG A 128 6.46 2.46 14.79
CA ARG A 128 5.32 1.53 14.66
C ARG A 128 3.94 2.18 14.76
N GLU A 129 3.86 3.40 15.28
CA GLU A 129 2.63 4.20 15.35
C GLU A 129 2.46 5.10 14.14
N ILE A 130 3.54 5.37 13.39
CA ILE A 130 3.54 6.27 12.21
C ILE A 130 3.43 5.46 10.91
N PHE A 131 4.18 4.36 10.77
CA PHE A 131 4.15 3.52 9.57
C PHE A 131 2.71 3.10 9.17
N PRO A 132 1.85 2.62 10.09
CA PRO A 132 0.49 2.26 9.74
C PRO A 132 -0.34 3.42 9.19
N LEU A 133 -0.14 4.65 9.70
CA LEU A 133 -0.87 5.83 9.23
C LEU A 133 -0.50 6.15 7.78
N VAL A 134 0.80 6.12 7.49
CA VAL A 134 1.35 6.38 6.16
C VAL A 134 0.89 5.32 5.16
N TYR A 135 0.99 4.02 5.50
CA TYR A 135 0.53 2.97 4.60
C TYR A 135 -0.99 2.89 4.47
N GLN A 136 -1.76 3.23 5.51
CA GLN A 136 -3.21 3.28 5.40
C GLN A 136 -3.62 4.33 4.35
N ILE A 137 -2.95 5.48 4.30
CA ILE A 137 -3.22 6.52 3.29
C ILE A 137 -2.73 6.10 1.90
N LEU A 138 -1.52 5.53 1.78
CA LEU A 138 -0.89 5.26 0.49
C LEU A 138 -1.44 4.00 -0.20
N ILE A 139 -1.75 2.96 0.57
CA ILE A 139 -2.11 1.63 0.06
C ILE A 139 -3.34 0.99 0.74
N GLY A 140 -4.04 1.70 1.63
CA GLY A 140 -5.26 1.21 2.30
C GLY A 140 -5.00 0.08 3.31
N ARG A 141 -3.75 -0.11 3.75
CA ARG A 141 -3.35 -1.20 4.67
C ARG A 141 -2.38 -0.69 5.73
N PRO A 142 -2.34 -1.30 6.93
CA PRO A 142 -1.45 -0.85 8.01
C PRO A 142 0.02 -1.22 7.80
N GLN A 143 0.35 -1.99 6.76
CA GLN A 143 1.69 -2.48 6.48
C GLN A 143 1.95 -2.50 4.97
N GLY A 144 3.19 -2.24 4.58
CA GLY A 144 3.62 -2.16 3.19
C GLY A 144 5.11 -2.45 3.01
N PRO A 145 5.62 -2.31 1.77
CA PRO A 145 7.04 -2.45 1.47
C PRO A 145 7.87 -1.37 2.16
N ARG A 146 9.20 -1.55 2.28
CA ARG A 146 10.08 -0.53 2.88
C ARG A 146 9.81 0.86 2.30
N PHE A 147 9.66 1.84 3.19
CA PHE A 147 9.18 3.18 2.85
C PHE A 147 10.12 3.90 1.88
N GLY A 148 11.43 3.91 2.13
CA GLY A 148 12.40 4.61 1.26
C GLY A 148 12.37 4.13 -0.19
N PRO A 149 12.58 2.82 -0.46
CA PRO A 149 12.50 2.27 -1.82
C PRO A 149 11.12 2.45 -2.47
N TYR A 150 10.05 2.41 -1.67
CA TYR A 150 8.69 2.65 -2.17
C TYR A 150 8.52 4.10 -2.63
N VAL A 151 9.01 5.08 -1.86
CA VAL A 151 8.96 6.50 -2.23
C VAL A 151 9.74 6.77 -3.51
N GLU A 152 10.95 6.20 -3.63
CA GLU A 152 11.75 6.30 -4.85
C GLU A 152 11.00 5.74 -6.06
N LEU A 153 10.36 4.58 -5.91
CA LEU A 153 9.64 3.91 -6.99
C LEU A 153 8.38 4.67 -7.43
N VAL A 154 7.58 5.15 -6.48
CA VAL A 154 6.31 5.85 -6.74
C VAL A 154 6.52 7.32 -7.11
N GLY A 155 7.65 7.88 -6.69
CA GLY A 155 7.99 9.28 -6.82
C GLY A 155 7.64 10.07 -5.56
N LYS A 156 8.64 10.81 -5.05
CA LYS A 156 8.56 11.69 -3.86
C LYS A 156 7.33 12.60 -3.87
N GLU A 157 7.13 13.33 -4.97
CA GLU A 157 6.04 14.30 -5.10
C GLU A 157 4.66 13.62 -5.09
N THR A 158 4.54 12.44 -5.72
CA THR A 158 3.31 11.64 -5.71
C THR A 158 2.96 11.23 -4.28
N VAL A 159 3.93 10.70 -3.52
CA VAL A 159 3.72 10.30 -2.12
C VAL A 159 3.30 11.49 -1.27
N ILE A 160 3.95 12.64 -1.41
CA ILE A 160 3.59 13.87 -0.67
C ILE A 160 2.17 14.31 -1.01
N LYS A 161 1.79 14.29 -2.30
CA LYS A 161 0.43 14.61 -2.75
C LYS A 161 -0.60 13.68 -2.10
N GLU A 162 -0.34 12.38 -2.08
CA GLU A 162 -1.24 11.38 -1.50
C GLU A 162 -1.39 11.54 0.03
N LEU A 163 -0.27 11.74 0.74
CA LEU A 163 -0.30 12.00 2.19
C LEU A 163 -1.12 13.25 2.52
N LYS A 164 -0.93 14.34 1.78
CA LYS A 164 -1.73 15.56 1.95
C LYS A 164 -3.20 15.35 1.61
N ARG A 165 -3.49 14.54 0.60
CA ARG A 165 -4.86 14.24 0.20
C ARG A 165 -5.60 13.44 1.29
N GLY A 166 -4.93 12.48 1.92
CA GLY A 166 -5.47 11.72 3.05
C GLY A 166 -5.70 12.53 4.33
N LEU A 167 -5.20 13.77 4.41
CA LEU A 167 -5.44 14.69 5.52
C LEU A 167 -6.69 15.58 5.31
N ARG A 168 -7.29 15.59 4.11
CA ARG A 168 -8.50 16.39 3.82
C ARG A 168 -9.74 15.68 4.35
N ASP A 169 -10.63 16.43 4.99
CA ASP A 169 -11.90 15.94 5.55
C ASP A 169 -12.97 15.67 4.48
#